data_AF-A0A8H2X219-F1
#
_entry.id   AF-A0A8H2X219-F1
#
_cell.length_a   1.000
_cell.length_b   1.000
_cell.length_c   1.000
_cell.angle_alpha   90.00
_cell.angle_beta   90.00
_cell.angle_gamma   90.00
#
_symmetry.space_group_name_H-M   'P 1'
#
loop_
_entity.id
_entity.type
_entity.pdbx_description
1 polymer ?
#
loop_
_entity_poly.entity_id
_entity_poly.type
_entity_poly.pdbx_seq_one_letter_code
_entity_poly.pdbx_strand_id
1 'polypeptide(L)'
;MSVYSKGVVELIDMKERVQMSIDRVLQKMQERQLELHEQYMISHMQDDAATVLETLHTSVRACAKRFWYPDELEFSHEAKNRLAETGKNRRFIAQFDRINEFKAELNKVDVHGDPELEAQRKVVSMAIGECYQSLKAHQRKVYENLKVSV
;
A
#
# COMPACT_ATOMS: atom_id res chain seq x y z
N MET A 1 38.04 -4.13 -66.14
CA MET A 1 37.09 -3.45 -65.24
C MET A 1 37.86 -2.50 -64.34
N SER A 2 37.39 -1.25 -64.21
CA SER A 2 38.08 -0.14 -63.56
C SER A 2 38.07 -0.28 -62.03
N VAL A 3 39.18 0.07 -61.37
CA VAL A 3 39.38 0.05 -59.90
C VAL A 3 38.26 0.80 -59.16
N TYR A 4 37.69 1.82 -59.80
CA TYR A 4 36.54 2.59 -59.31
C TYR A 4 35.28 1.74 -59.06
N SER A 5 35.01 0.73 -59.89
CA SER A 5 33.85 -0.15 -59.71
C SER A 5 34.00 -1.09 -58.50
N LYS A 6 35.23 -1.47 -58.15
CA LYS A 6 35.51 -2.37 -57.03
C LYS A 6 35.36 -1.66 -55.68
N GLY A 7 35.85 -0.42 -55.56
CA GLY A 7 35.71 0.38 -54.33
C GLY A 7 34.27 0.74 -53.99
N VAL A 8 33.40 0.94 -55.00
CA VAL A 8 31.96 1.19 -54.78
C VAL A 8 31.25 -0.05 -54.24
N VAL A 9 31.59 -1.24 -54.73
CA VAL A 9 31.01 -2.51 -54.26
C VAL A 9 31.41 -2.80 -52.81
N GLU A 10 32.68 -2.56 -52.45
CA GLU A 10 33.18 -2.74 -51.08
C GLU A 10 32.50 -1.77 -50.08
N LEU A 11 32.22 -0.53 -50.50
CA LEU A 11 31.49 0.44 -49.68
C LEU A 11 30.03 0.04 -49.42
N ILE A 12 29.36 -0.56 -50.42
CA ILE A 12 27.98 -1.05 -50.27
C ILE A 12 27.92 -2.24 -49.31
N ASP A 13 28.82 -3.22 -49.47
CA ASP A 13 28.91 -4.38 -48.56
C ASP A 13 29.24 -3.94 -47.12
N MET A 14 30.14 -2.96 -46.95
CA MET A 14 30.43 -2.41 -45.63
C MET A 14 29.21 -1.72 -44.99
N LYS A 15 28.45 -0.95 -45.77
CA LYS A 15 27.22 -0.30 -45.30
C LYS A 15 26.18 -1.35 -44.85
N GLU A 16 25.98 -2.40 -45.63
CA GLU A 16 25.05 -3.48 -45.29
C GLU A 16 25.47 -4.20 -44.00
N ARG A 17 26.77 -4.49 -43.84
CA ARG A 17 27.29 -5.11 -42.61
C ARG A 17 27.11 -4.26 -41.37
N VAL A 18 27.34 -2.95 -41.48
CA VAL A 18 27.13 -2.00 -40.39
C VAL A 18 25.64 -1.93 -40.03
N GLN A 19 24.76 -1.84 -41.03
CA GLN A 19 23.31 -1.82 -40.79
C GLN A 19 22.83 -3.07 -40.07
N MET A 20 23.21 -4.27 -40.55
CA MET A 20 22.87 -5.54 -39.89
C MET A 20 23.38 -5.61 -38.45
N SER A 21 24.55 -5.03 -38.17
CA SER A 21 25.13 -5.01 -36.82
C SER A 21 24.33 -4.08 -35.89
N ILE A 22 23.90 -2.92 -36.39
CA ILE A 22 23.03 -2.00 -35.65
C ILE A 22 21.68 -2.66 -35.36
N ASP A 23 21.05 -3.26 -36.36
CA ASP A 23 19.74 -3.91 -36.21
C ASP A 23 19.81 -5.04 -35.17
N ARG A 24 20.88 -5.84 -35.18
CA ARG A 24 21.11 -6.89 -34.17
C ARG A 24 21.27 -6.34 -32.76
N VAL A 25 21.96 -5.20 -32.60
CA VAL A 25 22.14 -4.59 -31.28
C VAL A 25 20.80 -4.02 -30.79
N LEU A 26 20.06 -3.32 -31.65
CA LEU A 26 18.73 -2.80 -31.31
C LEU A 26 17.77 -3.92 -30.93
N GLN A 27 17.77 -5.01 -31.67
CA GLN A 27 16.96 -6.18 -31.36
C GLN A 27 17.32 -6.76 -29.98
N LYS A 28 18.61 -6.97 -29.70
CA LYS A 28 19.07 -7.45 -28.38
C LYS A 28 18.71 -6.49 -27.25
N MET A 29 18.76 -5.19 -27.50
CA MET A 29 18.33 -4.19 -26.53
C MET A 29 16.83 -4.31 -26.27
N GLN A 30 16.00 -4.45 -27.31
CA GLN A 30 14.55 -4.64 -27.18
C GLN A 30 14.19 -5.93 -26.44
N GLU A 31 14.83 -7.06 -26.81
CA GLU A 31 14.67 -8.35 -26.11
C GLU A 31 15.01 -8.20 -24.63
N ARG A 32 16.11 -7.51 -24.30
CA ARG A 32 16.50 -7.27 -22.92
C ARG A 32 15.52 -6.37 -22.16
N GLN A 33 14.98 -5.33 -22.81
CA GLN A 33 13.97 -4.47 -22.18
C GLN A 33 12.68 -5.27 -21.89
N LEU A 34 12.27 -6.14 -22.82
CA LEU A 34 11.11 -7.00 -22.62
C LEU A 34 11.32 -8.00 -21.49
N GLU A 35 12.47 -8.68 -21.45
CA GLU A 35 12.84 -9.59 -20.35
C GLU A 35 12.80 -8.89 -18.99
N LEU A 36 13.37 -7.68 -18.91
CA LEU A 36 13.38 -6.90 -17.67
C LEU A 36 11.97 -6.48 -17.26
N HIS A 37 11.11 -6.11 -18.22
CA HIS A 37 9.72 -5.78 -17.95
C HIS A 37 8.93 -7.02 -17.49
N GLU A 38 9.11 -8.18 -18.13
CA GLU A 38 8.49 -9.43 -17.69
C GLU A 38 8.97 -9.84 -16.29
N GLN A 39 10.28 -9.74 -16.02
CA GLN A 39 10.84 -10.00 -14.69
C GLN A 39 10.29 -9.03 -13.65
N TYR A 40 10.18 -7.75 -14.00
CA TYR A 40 9.54 -6.75 -13.15
C TYR A 40 8.08 -7.13 -12.88
N MET A 41 7.29 -7.44 -13.91
CA MET A 41 5.89 -7.83 -13.73
C MET A 41 5.76 -9.09 -12.87
N ILE A 42 6.59 -10.11 -13.10
CA ILE A 42 6.60 -11.37 -12.33
C ILE A 42 7.05 -11.12 -10.88
N SER A 43 8.08 -10.30 -10.66
CA SER A 43 8.54 -9.98 -9.30
C SER A 43 7.52 -9.12 -8.54
N HIS A 44 6.70 -8.37 -9.26
CA HIS A 44 5.61 -7.55 -8.74
C HIS A 44 4.24 -8.23 -8.87
N MET A 45 4.18 -9.55 -9.14
CA MET A 45 2.97 -10.38 -8.99
C MET A 45 2.62 -10.69 -7.51
N GLN A 46 3.09 -9.86 -6.57
CA GLN A 46 2.38 -9.66 -5.30
C GLN A 46 1.11 -8.88 -5.61
N ASP A 47 0.01 -9.12 -4.89
CA ASP A 47 -1.25 -8.39 -5.07
C ASP A 47 -0.94 -6.91 -5.32
N ASP A 48 -1.31 -6.39 -6.50
CA ASP A 48 -1.06 -4.99 -6.89
C ASP A 48 -1.45 -4.10 -5.71
N ALA A 49 -0.61 -3.13 -5.35
CA ALA A 49 -0.82 -2.22 -4.24
C ALA A 49 -2.24 -1.62 -4.27
N ALA A 50 -2.80 -1.38 -5.46
CA ALA A 50 -4.19 -0.97 -5.64
C ALA A 50 -5.19 -1.95 -5.00
N THR A 51 -5.04 -3.26 -5.27
CA THR A 51 -5.90 -4.34 -4.77
C THR A 51 -5.75 -4.50 -3.26
N VAL A 52 -4.51 -4.42 -2.75
CA VAL A 52 -4.23 -4.50 -1.30
C VAL A 52 -4.90 -3.32 -0.58
N LEU A 53 -4.75 -2.11 -1.11
CA LEU A 53 -5.36 -0.91 -0.54
C LEU A 53 -6.89 -0.98 -0.58
N GLU A 54 -7.49 -1.46 -1.67
CA GLU A 54 -8.95 -1.64 -1.77
C GLU A 54 -9.48 -2.67 -0.76
N THR A 55 -8.78 -3.81 -0.64
CA THR A 55 -9.11 -4.88 0.31
C THR A 55 -8.99 -4.39 1.75
N LEU A 56 -7.93 -3.63 2.05
CA LEU A 56 -7.70 -3.05 3.37
C LEU A 56 -8.78 -2.01 3.69
N HIS A 57 -9.13 -1.13 2.75
CA HIS A 57 -10.21 -0.15 2.93
C HIS A 57 -11.54 -0.82 3.23
N THR A 58 -11.90 -1.87 2.47
CA THR A 58 -13.11 -2.65 2.67
C THR A 58 -13.11 -3.32 4.05
N SER A 59 -11.98 -3.87 4.47
CA SER A 59 -11.80 -4.50 5.78
C SER A 59 -11.95 -3.52 6.94
N VAL A 60 -11.35 -2.33 6.83
CA VAL A 60 -11.50 -1.24 7.81
C VAL A 60 -12.98 -0.86 7.95
N ARG A 61 -13.68 -0.67 6.82
CA ARG A 61 -15.10 -0.29 6.83
C ARG A 61 -15.99 -1.39 7.42
N ALA A 62 -15.71 -2.65 7.11
CA ALA A 62 -16.43 -3.79 7.67
C ALA A 62 -16.19 -3.91 9.19
N CYS A 63 -14.96 -3.66 9.64
CA CYS A 63 -14.61 -3.64 11.05
C CYS A 63 -15.35 -2.53 11.80
N ALA A 64 -15.36 -1.30 11.24
CA ALA A 64 -16.05 -0.15 11.82
C ALA A 64 -17.55 -0.40 12.03
N LYS A 65 -18.22 -1.05 11.06
CA LYS A 65 -19.63 -1.44 11.16
C LYS A 65 -19.92 -2.44 12.29
N ARG A 66 -18.90 -3.19 12.72
CA ARG A 66 -19.00 -4.23 13.75
C ARG A 66 -18.49 -3.75 15.10
N PHE A 67 -18.15 -2.46 15.22
CA PHE A 67 -17.69 -1.93 16.50
C PHE A 67 -18.76 -2.06 17.58
N TRP A 68 -18.30 -2.51 18.72
CA TRP A 68 -19.06 -2.65 19.94
C TRP A 68 -18.76 -1.47 20.86
N TYR A 69 -19.81 -0.80 21.30
CA TYR A 69 -19.75 0.40 22.13
C TYR A 69 -20.52 0.12 23.43
N PRO A 70 -19.86 -0.38 24.49
CA PRO A 70 -20.52 -0.64 25.76
C PRO A 70 -20.88 0.67 26.48
N ASP A 71 -22.02 0.68 27.17
CA ASP A 71 -22.44 1.84 27.97
C ASP A 71 -21.56 2.06 29.22
N GLU A 72 -20.92 1.00 29.69
CA GLU A 72 -20.03 1.01 30.85
C GLU A 72 -18.62 0.54 30.48
N LEU A 73 -17.62 1.24 31.01
CA LEU A 73 -16.20 0.91 30.89
C LEU A 73 -15.52 1.10 32.24
N GLU A 74 -14.59 0.21 32.57
CA GLU A 74 -13.81 0.33 33.81
C GLU A 74 -12.57 1.17 33.57
N PHE A 75 -12.39 2.26 34.31
CA PHE A 75 -11.25 3.16 34.13
C PHE A 75 -10.19 2.91 35.21
N SER A 76 -8.92 3.07 34.83
CA SER A 76 -7.80 3.01 35.76
C SER A 76 -7.83 4.21 36.71
N HIS A 77 -7.51 3.97 37.97
CA HIS A 77 -7.32 5.03 38.97
C HIS A 77 -6.02 5.82 38.76
N GLU A 78 -5.06 5.27 38.02
CA GLU A 78 -3.74 5.85 37.84
C GLU A 78 -3.73 7.01 36.83
N ALA A 79 -4.66 7.01 35.87
CA ALA A 79 -4.68 7.99 34.79
C ALA A 79 -6.09 8.30 34.29
N LYS A 80 -6.36 9.59 34.08
CA LYS A 80 -7.64 10.09 33.57
C LYS A 80 -7.94 9.50 32.19
N ASN A 81 -9.16 9.00 32.00
CA ASN A 81 -9.61 8.44 30.72
C ASN A 81 -8.64 7.36 30.18
N ARG A 82 -8.08 6.54 31.08
CA ARG A 82 -7.35 5.32 30.73
C ARG A 82 -8.20 4.12 31.12
N LEU A 83 -8.35 3.16 30.21
CA LEU A 83 -9.08 1.94 30.48
C LEU A 83 -8.26 1.02 31.38
N ALA A 84 -8.91 0.37 32.34
CA ALA A 84 -8.32 -0.72 33.09
C ALA A 84 -8.27 -1.99 32.23
N GLU A 85 -7.22 -2.80 32.38
CA GLU A 85 -7.06 -4.09 31.69
C GLU A 85 -7.88 -5.18 32.38
N THR A 86 -9.21 -5.08 32.27
CA THR A 86 -10.14 -6.03 32.88
C THR A 86 -10.85 -6.87 31.84
N GLY A 87 -11.44 -7.99 32.28
CA GLY A 87 -12.23 -8.86 31.41
C GLY A 87 -13.40 -8.12 30.74
N LYS A 88 -14.01 -7.14 31.41
CA LYS A 88 -15.12 -6.34 30.86
C LYS A 88 -14.67 -5.43 29.71
N ASN A 89 -13.50 -4.81 29.85
CA ASN A 89 -12.96 -3.92 28.82
C ASN A 89 -12.27 -4.65 27.68
N ARG A 90 -11.88 -5.92 27.87
CA ARG A 90 -11.07 -6.70 26.92
C ARG A 90 -11.59 -6.60 25.49
N ARG A 91 -12.90 -6.76 25.28
CA ARG A 91 -13.50 -6.70 23.94
C ARG A 91 -13.44 -5.30 23.34
N PHE A 92 -13.62 -4.25 24.14
CA PHE A 92 -13.52 -2.88 23.67
C PHE A 92 -12.06 -2.51 23.33
N ILE A 93 -11.10 -2.91 24.18
CA ILE A 93 -9.66 -2.71 23.99
C ILE A 93 -9.17 -3.43 22.71
N ALA A 94 -9.61 -4.66 22.49
CA ALA A 94 -9.24 -5.44 21.29
C ALA A 94 -9.61 -4.75 19.97
N GLN A 95 -10.57 -3.82 19.97
CA GLN A 95 -10.90 -3.03 18.78
C GLN A 95 -9.81 -2.01 18.44
N PHE A 96 -9.14 -1.43 19.45
CA PHE A 96 -7.97 -0.59 19.23
C PHE A 96 -6.80 -1.41 18.67
N ASP A 97 -6.60 -2.62 19.17
CA ASP A 97 -5.58 -3.53 18.66
C ASP A 97 -5.83 -3.83 17.18
N ARG A 98 -7.08 -4.12 16.81
CA ARG A 98 -7.45 -4.37 15.40
C ARG A 98 -7.20 -3.15 14.50
N ILE A 99 -7.43 -1.94 14.99
CA ILE A 99 -7.10 -0.70 14.25
C ILE A 99 -5.58 -0.56 14.09
N ASN A 100 -4.80 -0.88 15.11
CA ASN A 100 -3.34 -0.85 15.04
C ASN A 100 -2.80 -1.88 14.03
N GLU A 101 -3.42 -3.06 13.93
CA GLU A 101 -3.11 -4.06 12.90
C GLU A 101 -3.34 -3.49 11.49
N PHE A 102 -4.48 -2.84 11.23
CA PHE A 102 -4.72 -2.19 9.94
C PHE A 102 -3.69 -1.10 9.61
N LYS A 103 -3.26 -0.34 10.62
CA LYS A 103 -2.20 0.65 10.44
C LYS A 103 -0.86 0.00 10.09
N ALA A 104 -0.54 -1.13 10.73
CA ALA A 104 0.67 -1.89 10.43
C ALA A 104 0.61 -2.52 9.02
N GLU A 105 -0.55 -3.01 8.59
CA GLU A 105 -0.79 -3.51 7.23
C GLU A 105 -0.62 -2.38 6.20
N LEU A 106 -1.23 -1.21 6.43
CA LEU A 106 -1.08 -0.04 5.54
C LEU A 106 0.37 0.41 5.37
N ASN A 107 1.17 0.32 6.43
CA ASN A 107 2.58 0.70 6.41
C ASN A 107 3.47 -0.27 5.61
N LYS A 108 3.00 -1.50 5.36
CA LYS A 108 3.73 -2.48 4.53
C LYS A 108 3.45 -2.31 3.04
N VAL A 109 2.40 -1.57 2.67
CA VAL A 109 2.08 -1.30 1.27
C VAL A 109 3.08 -0.28 0.74
N ASP A 110 3.97 -0.73 -0.12
CA ASP A 110 4.81 0.15 -0.92
C ASP A 110 4.03 0.59 -2.15
N VAL A 111 4.01 1.90 -2.39
CA VAL A 111 3.32 2.54 -3.52
C VAL A 111 4.31 3.19 -4.48
N HIS A 112 5.61 3.09 -4.20
CA HIS A 112 6.72 3.53 -5.06
C HIS A 112 6.60 4.97 -5.63
N GLY A 113 5.90 5.85 -4.90
CA GLY A 113 5.67 7.24 -5.32
C GLY A 113 4.64 7.41 -6.44
N ASP A 114 3.85 6.38 -6.75
CA ASP A 114 2.71 6.50 -7.65
C ASP A 114 1.64 7.44 -7.04
N PRO A 115 1.27 8.54 -7.73
CA PRO A 115 0.35 9.53 -7.17
C PRO A 115 -1.07 9.00 -6.91
N GLU A 116 -1.56 8.07 -7.72
CA GLU A 116 -2.90 7.51 -7.58
C GLU A 116 -2.96 6.57 -6.38
N LEU A 117 -1.96 5.70 -6.25
CA LEU A 117 -1.81 4.79 -5.11
C LEU A 117 -1.56 5.53 -3.80
N GLU A 118 -0.78 6.62 -3.81
CA GLU A 118 -0.61 7.47 -2.62
C GLU A 118 -1.92 8.14 -2.20
N ALA A 119 -2.72 8.60 -3.16
CA ALA A 119 -4.03 9.16 -2.88
C ALA A 119 -4.96 8.09 -2.26
N GLN A 120 -4.97 6.88 -2.80
CA GLN A 120 -5.74 5.76 -2.25
C GLN A 120 -5.25 5.37 -0.85
N ARG A 121 -3.94 5.25 -0.64
CA ARG A 121 -3.31 4.97 0.65
C ARG A 121 -3.70 6.01 1.71
N LYS A 122 -3.76 7.29 1.32
CA LYS A 122 -4.24 8.37 2.19
C LYS A 122 -5.71 8.20 2.57
N VAL A 123 -6.58 7.81 1.64
CA VAL A 123 -7.99 7.52 1.94
C VAL A 123 -8.11 6.40 2.98
N VAL A 124 -7.36 5.31 2.82
CA VAL A 124 -7.34 4.23 3.82
C VAL A 124 -6.82 4.71 5.17
N SER A 125 -5.74 5.50 5.18
CA SER A 125 -5.20 6.10 6.41
C SER A 125 -6.24 6.96 7.13
N MET A 126 -7.03 7.74 6.39
CA MET A 126 -8.09 8.57 6.96
C MET A 126 -9.19 7.71 7.57
N ALA A 127 -9.65 6.66 6.87
CA ALA A 127 -10.68 5.75 7.39
C ALA A 127 -10.24 5.05 8.69
N ILE A 128 -8.98 4.61 8.79
CA ILE A 128 -8.39 4.05 10.02
C ILE A 128 -8.40 5.11 11.13
N GLY A 129 -8.00 6.35 10.81
CA GLY A 129 -8.02 7.48 11.73
C GLY A 129 -9.41 7.77 12.28
N GLU A 130 -10.44 7.80 11.42
CA GLU A 130 -11.84 7.99 11.82
C GLU A 130 -12.33 6.89 12.76
N CYS A 131 -12.01 5.63 12.46
CA CYS A 131 -12.32 4.50 13.33
C CYS A 131 -11.67 4.64 14.72
N TYR A 132 -10.41 5.09 14.75
CA TYR A 132 -9.72 5.31 16.02
C TYR A 132 -10.37 6.44 16.83
N GLN A 133 -10.71 7.54 16.16
CA GLN A 133 -11.35 8.69 16.80
C GLN A 133 -12.75 8.36 17.32
N SER A 134 -13.54 7.54 16.62
CA SER A 134 -14.87 7.13 17.08
C SER A 134 -14.80 6.33 18.38
N LEU A 135 -13.87 5.37 18.49
CA LEU A 135 -13.65 4.62 19.72
C LEU A 135 -13.16 5.54 20.86
N LYS A 136 -12.22 6.46 20.58
CA LYS A 136 -11.73 7.43 21.59
C LYS A 136 -12.83 8.39 22.05
N ALA A 137 -13.71 8.83 21.15
CA ALA A 137 -14.83 9.69 21.47
C ALA A 137 -15.83 8.97 22.38
N HIS A 138 -16.17 7.72 22.07
CA HIS A 138 -17.01 6.90 22.93
C HIS A 138 -16.39 6.69 24.31
N GLN A 139 -15.11 6.29 24.36
CA GLN A 139 -14.38 6.12 25.61
C GLN A 139 -14.44 7.38 26.49
N ARG A 140 -14.24 8.56 25.89
CA ARG A 140 -14.32 9.85 26.58
C ARG A 140 -15.74 10.13 27.09
N LYS A 141 -16.76 9.91 26.26
CA LYS A 141 -18.16 10.12 26.64
C LYS A 141 -18.55 9.28 27.85
N VAL A 142 -18.20 7.99 27.86
CA VAL A 142 -18.47 7.09 29.00
C VAL A 142 -17.74 7.58 30.25
N TYR A 143 -16.48 7.99 30.12
CA TYR A 143 -15.70 8.54 31.24
C TYR A 143 -16.29 9.83 31.83
N GLU A 144 -16.79 10.73 30.98
CA GLU A 144 -17.42 11.98 31.42
C GLU A 144 -18.76 11.72 32.10
N ASN A 145 -19.59 10.84 31.54
CA ASN A 145 -20.85 10.44 32.15
C ASN A 145 -20.66 9.82 33.54
N LEU A 146 -19.64 8.97 33.70
CA LEU A 146 -19.29 8.37 34.99
C LEU A 146 -18.97 9.44 36.05
N LYS A 147 -18.34 10.56 35.67
CA LYS A 147 -18.03 11.65 36.59
C LYS A 147 -19.22 12.52 36.96
N VAL A 148 -20.21 12.64 36.08
CA VAL A 148 -21.42 13.44 36.34
C VAL A 148 -22.36 12.69 37.30
N SER A 149 -22.26 11.36 37.37
CA SER A 149 -23.07 10.51 38.24
C SER A 149 -22.45 10.22 39.62
N VAL A 150 -21.28 10.77 39.94
CA VAL A 150 -20.57 10.65 41.23
C VAL A 150 -20.55 12.00 41.92
#